data_AF-A0A1Y1S7V3-F1
#
_entry.id   AF-A0A1Y1S7V3-F1
#
_cell.length_a   1.000
_cell.length_b   1.000
_cell.length_c   1.000
_cell.angle_alpha   90.00
_cell.angle_beta   90.00
_cell.angle_gamma   90.00
#
_symmetry.space_group_name_H-M   'P 1'
#
loop_
_entity.id
_entity.type
_entity.pdbx_description
1 polymer ?
#
loop_
_entity_poly.entity_id
_entity_poly.type
_entity_poly.pdbx_seq_one_letter_code
_entity_poly.pdbx_strand_id
1 'polypeptide(L)'
;MKLFAFVLGLRTKHYGNKHKISDPHVYVCNHTSFLDFIVLSSYKFHHAVLSEYHGGVFGFLFNFIISKNGSVCFKRAEKKDKIGLKEKIVKHIRKNKAPMLIFPEGTCVNNKASVLFQKGAFELDTIVVPVALKYKKVLADPYWNRRKHGFLAHLLYLITRWRIDVEVHWMAPVKLNHCENPTSFSHRIKRTISERGQLKNTNWSGYFKSQLIHTDLDIMKVAVKNVFVALHQNTFFDYRLLDAKNRHEYLRIYTTNKIDSTTKVHFGSVSYEQFYSECCNEFLRIKSLPKQKRELVLEKILIKCDGLRENRNASICTCINECTILE
;
A
#
# COMPACT_ATOMS: atom_id res chain seq x y z
N MET A 1 -13.31 22.32 4.57
CA MET A 1 -13.47 20.85 4.68
C MET A 1 -14.83 20.42 5.21
N LYS A 2 -15.34 21.00 6.31
CA LYS A 2 -16.67 20.64 6.84
C LYS A 2 -17.83 20.83 5.83
N LEU A 3 -17.82 21.90 5.03
CA LEU A 3 -18.80 22.12 3.97
C LEU A 3 -18.78 20.98 2.92
N PHE A 4 -17.60 20.59 2.42
CA PHE A 4 -17.46 19.47 1.50
C PHE A 4 -17.97 18.16 2.12
N ALA A 5 -17.68 17.93 3.41
CA ALA A 5 -18.20 16.77 4.11
C ALA A 5 -19.74 16.76 4.19
N PHE A 6 -20.34 17.93 4.42
CA PHE A 6 -21.80 18.08 4.43
C PHE A 6 -22.42 17.82 3.06
N VAL A 7 -21.89 18.45 1.99
CA VAL A 7 -22.39 18.30 0.61
C VAL A 7 -22.32 16.85 0.13
N LEU A 8 -21.29 16.11 0.54
CA LEU A 8 -21.10 14.70 0.19
C LEU A 8 -21.85 13.72 1.10
N GLY A 9 -22.68 14.22 2.03
CA GLY A 9 -23.41 13.36 2.97
C GLY A 9 -22.51 12.52 3.88
N LEU A 10 -21.29 12.98 4.16
CA LEU A 10 -20.31 12.22 4.95
C LEU A 10 -20.70 12.17 6.42
N ARG A 11 -20.89 10.97 6.93
CA ARG A 11 -21.15 10.68 8.35
C ARG A 11 -19.97 9.94 8.93
N THR A 12 -19.17 10.64 9.72
CA THR A 12 -17.93 10.12 10.27
C THR A 12 -18.10 9.74 11.74
N LYS A 13 -17.77 8.49 12.09
CA LYS A 13 -17.62 8.04 13.47
C LYS A 13 -16.14 7.97 13.80
N HIS A 14 -15.72 8.68 14.85
CA HIS A 14 -14.33 8.74 15.27
C HIS A 14 -14.13 7.96 16.56
N TYR A 15 -13.18 7.04 16.55
CA TYR A 15 -12.75 6.25 17.70
C TYR A 15 -11.34 6.66 18.09
N GLY A 16 -11.07 6.70 19.40
CA GLY A 16 -9.79 7.19 19.92
C GLY A 16 -9.66 8.72 19.82
N ASN A 17 -8.47 9.24 20.08
CA ASN A 17 -8.22 10.69 20.10
C ASN A 17 -7.26 11.12 18.98
N LYS A 18 -7.62 12.20 18.29
CA LYS A 18 -6.75 12.85 17.31
C LYS A 18 -5.75 13.76 18.05
N HIS A 19 -4.57 13.22 18.35
CA HIS A 19 -3.54 13.87 19.15
C HIS A 19 -2.79 14.96 18.38
N LYS A 20 -2.89 16.22 18.80
CA LYS A 20 -1.96 17.26 18.31
C LYS A 20 -0.67 17.17 19.12
N ILE A 21 0.38 16.64 18.52
CA ILE A 21 1.69 16.47 19.17
C ILE A 21 2.53 17.73 18.92
N SER A 22 3.28 18.19 19.91
CA SER A 22 4.24 19.30 19.78
C SER A 22 5.43 18.91 18.91
N ASP A 23 5.90 17.67 19.06
CA ASP A 23 7.01 17.12 18.31
C ASP A 23 6.68 16.94 16.81
N PRO A 24 7.69 17.02 15.94
CA PRO A 24 7.59 16.66 14.53
C PRO A 24 6.93 15.28 14.32
N HIS A 25 5.74 15.27 13.71
CA HIS A 25 4.98 14.04 13.49
C HIS A 25 4.27 14.02 12.13
N VAL A 26 3.95 12.80 11.66
CA VAL A 26 3.19 12.54 10.44
C VAL A 26 2.02 11.60 10.74
N TYR A 27 0.88 11.87 10.15
CA TYR A 27 -0.27 10.98 10.15
C TYR A 27 -0.14 10.00 8.99
N VAL A 28 -0.35 8.72 9.27
CA VAL A 28 -0.28 7.66 8.26
C VAL A 28 -1.60 6.92 8.23
N CYS A 29 -2.25 6.88 7.07
CA CYS A 29 -3.57 6.27 6.91
C CYS A 29 -3.63 5.32 5.70
N ASN A 30 -4.44 4.27 5.79
CA ASN A 30 -4.81 3.49 4.59
C ASN A 30 -5.61 4.37 3.60
N HIS A 31 -5.59 4.01 2.31
CA HIS A 31 -6.14 4.86 1.26
C HIS A 31 -7.19 4.14 0.42
N THR A 32 -8.45 4.50 0.59
CA THR A 32 -9.59 3.92 -0.13
C THR A 32 -10.14 4.86 -1.20
N SER A 33 -10.19 6.16 -0.92
CA SER A 33 -10.83 7.14 -1.80
C SER A 33 -10.17 8.51 -1.70
N PHE A 34 -10.37 9.37 -2.71
CA PHE A 34 -9.94 10.76 -2.62
C PHE A 34 -10.68 11.51 -1.48
N LEU A 35 -11.83 11.00 -1.03
CA LEU A 35 -12.57 11.50 0.11
C LEU A 35 -11.82 11.38 1.45
N ASP A 36 -10.86 10.47 1.55
CA ASP A 36 -10.13 10.19 2.80
C ASP A 36 -9.50 11.46 3.39
N PHE A 37 -8.93 12.31 2.52
CA PHE A 37 -8.35 13.59 2.92
C PHE A 37 -9.41 14.52 3.52
N ILE A 38 -10.60 14.58 2.92
CA ILE A 38 -11.72 15.43 3.37
C ILE A 38 -12.22 14.93 4.72
N VAL A 39 -12.42 13.61 4.86
CA VAL A 39 -12.85 12.94 6.09
C VAL A 39 -11.89 13.21 7.25
N LEU A 40 -10.59 13.06 7.04
CA LEU A 40 -9.60 13.26 8.10
C LEU A 40 -9.39 14.73 8.45
N SER A 41 -9.51 15.63 7.47
CA SER A 41 -9.30 17.07 7.65
C SER A 41 -10.57 17.83 8.09
N SER A 42 -11.76 17.21 8.06
CA SER A 42 -12.99 17.81 8.59
C SER A 42 -13.10 17.68 10.12
N TYR A 43 -12.34 16.75 10.74
CA TYR A 43 -12.42 16.45 12.16
C TYR A 43 -11.32 17.15 12.99
N LYS A 44 -11.73 17.98 13.96
CA LYS A 44 -10.93 18.85 14.86
C LYS A 44 -10.02 19.88 14.16
N PHE A 45 -9.11 19.46 13.30
CA PHE A 45 -8.18 20.32 12.55
C PHE A 45 -7.83 19.75 11.16
N HIS A 46 -7.36 20.60 10.26
CA HIS A 46 -7.01 20.22 8.88
C HIS A 46 -5.58 19.67 8.79
N HIS A 47 -5.31 18.87 7.75
CA HIS A 47 -3.97 18.37 7.45
C HIS A 47 -3.42 19.00 6.17
N ALA A 48 -2.09 18.99 6.06
CA ALA A 48 -1.39 19.12 4.79
C ALA A 48 -1.19 17.73 4.20
N VAL A 49 -1.48 17.52 2.93
CA VAL A 49 -1.27 16.22 2.26
C VAL A 49 -0.12 16.31 1.27
N LEU A 50 0.59 15.20 1.10
CA LEU A 50 1.54 15.02 0.01
C LEU A 50 0.78 14.46 -1.20
N SER A 51 0.69 15.23 -2.29
CA SER A 51 0.03 14.74 -3.49
C SER A 51 0.84 14.97 -4.75
N GLU A 52 0.73 14.00 -5.65
CA GLU A 52 1.18 14.15 -7.02
C GLU A 52 0.27 15.15 -7.74
N TYR A 53 0.86 15.97 -8.61
CA TYR A 53 0.09 16.83 -9.49
C TYR A 53 -0.69 15.99 -10.51
N HIS A 54 -2.01 16.14 -10.53
CA HIS A 54 -2.88 15.51 -11.51
C HIS A 54 -3.49 16.60 -12.40
N GLY A 55 -3.60 16.35 -13.70
CA GLY A 55 -4.28 17.23 -14.64
C GLY A 55 -5.81 17.03 -14.64
N GLY A 56 -6.50 17.82 -15.46
CA GLY A 56 -7.95 17.70 -15.68
C GLY A 56 -8.81 18.24 -14.53
N VAL A 57 -10.11 17.92 -14.58
CA VAL A 57 -11.14 18.41 -13.63
C VAL A 57 -10.83 17.97 -12.18
N PHE A 58 -10.31 16.76 -11.99
CA PHE A 58 -9.84 16.30 -10.69
C PHE A 58 -8.72 17.19 -10.16
N GLY A 59 -7.72 17.48 -11.01
CA GLY A 59 -6.62 18.38 -10.69
C GLY A 59 -7.10 19.77 -10.29
N PHE A 60 -8.05 20.35 -11.01
CA PHE A 60 -8.59 21.67 -10.69
C PHE A 60 -9.29 21.70 -9.32
N LEU A 61 -10.25 20.80 -9.09
CA LEU A 61 -10.98 20.70 -7.83
C LEU A 61 -10.02 20.44 -6.66
N PHE A 62 -9.07 19.54 -6.87
CA PHE A 62 -8.11 19.15 -5.85
C PHE A 62 -7.12 20.28 -5.56
N ASN A 63 -6.63 21.00 -6.57
CA ASN A 63 -5.80 22.19 -6.40
C ASN A 63 -6.55 23.30 -5.66
N PHE A 64 -7.85 23.47 -5.88
CA PHE A 64 -8.68 24.41 -5.12
C PHE A 64 -8.74 24.05 -3.62
N ILE A 65 -8.89 22.76 -3.32
CA ILE A 65 -8.95 22.22 -1.95
C ILE A 65 -7.59 22.33 -1.23
N ILE A 66 -6.49 22.11 -1.95
CA ILE A 66 -5.13 21.97 -1.38
C ILE A 66 -4.34 23.27 -1.34
N SER A 67 -4.55 24.17 -2.31
CA SER A 67 -3.88 25.47 -2.37
C SER A 67 -4.07 26.29 -1.09
N LYS A 68 -5.21 26.10 -0.41
CA LYS A 68 -5.55 26.81 0.84
C LYS A 68 -5.05 26.12 2.12
N ASN A 69 -4.56 24.88 2.04
CA ASN A 69 -4.22 24.06 3.21
C ASN A 69 -2.70 23.91 3.46
N GLY A 70 -1.85 24.61 2.71
CA GLY A 70 -0.39 24.50 2.83
C GLY A 70 0.16 23.11 2.48
N SER A 71 -0.57 22.37 1.64
CA SER A 71 -0.20 21.03 1.19
C SER A 71 0.96 21.07 0.19
N VAL A 72 1.77 20.01 0.18
CA VAL A 72 2.97 19.92 -0.67
C VAL A 72 2.61 19.11 -1.92
N CYS A 73 2.44 19.80 -3.04
CA CYS A 73 2.28 19.17 -4.35
C CYS A 73 3.64 18.91 -4.98
N PHE A 74 3.81 17.76 -5.62
CA PHE A 74 5.03 17.42 -6.34
C PHE A 74 4.70 16.89 -7.74
N LYS A 75 5.60 17.10 -8.71
CA LYS A 75 5.45 16.57 -10.07
C LYS A 75 5.91 15.10 -10.14
N ARG A 76 5.34 14.32 -11.07
CA ARG A 76 5.72 12.91 -11.29
C ARG A 76 7.21 12.72 -11.59
N ALA A 77 7.85 13.70 -12.25
CA ALA A 77 9.29 13.71 -12.50
C ALA A 77 10.11 13.88 -11.20
N GLU A 78 9.63 14.69 -10.25
CA GLU A 78 10.26 14.89 -8.94
C GLU A 78 10.14 13.66 -8.03
N LYS A 79 9.23 12.70 -8.31
CA LYS A 79 9.24 11.40 -7.58
C LYS A 79 10.55 10.63 -7.78
N LYS A 80 11.29 10.88 -8.87
CA LYS A 80 12.62 10.29 -9.07
C LYS A 80 13.64 10.90 -8.11
N ASP A 81 13.47 12.17 -7.74
CA ASP A 81 14.26 12.84 -6.72
C ASP A 81 13.64 12.64 -5.32
N LYS A 82 13.84 11.43 -4.80
CA LYS A 82 13.38 11.03 -3.46
C LYS A 82 14.00 11.89 -2.35
N ILE A 83 15.20 12.40 -2.57
CA ILE A 83 15.96 13.17 -1.58
C ILE A 83 15.33 14.55 -1.43
N GLY A 84 15.13 15.28 -2.53
CA GLY A 84 14.49 16.59 -2.49
C GLY A 84 13.06 16.56 -1.93
N LEU A 85 12.29 15.51 -2.23
CA LEU A 85 10.94 15.32 -1.66
C LEU A 85 10.98 15.11 -0.14
N LYS A 86 11.91 14.27 0.34
CA LYS A 86 12.10 14.01 1.78
C LYS A 86 12.48 15.29 2.51
N GLU A 87 13.39 16.09 1.97
CA GLU A 87 13.79 17.37 2.57
C GLU A 87 12.64 18.36 2.66
N LYS A 88 11.82 18.48 1.60
CA LYS A 88 10.61 19.31 1.61
C LYS A 88 9.64 18.89 2.71
N ILE A 89 9.43 17.58 2.89
CA ILE A 89 8.58 17.02 3.93
C ILE A 89 9.13 17.35 5.33
N VAL A 90 10.40 17.06 5.58
CA VAL A 90 11.05 17.35 6.88
C VAL A 90 11.01 18.84 7.20
N LYS A 91 11.26 19.70 6.20
CA LYS A 91 11.17 21.15 6.36
C LYS A 91 9.75 21.62 6.69
N HIS A 92 8.73 21.01 6.10
CA HIS A 92 7.33 21.32 6.41
C HIS A 92 6.97 20.93 7.84
N ILE A 93 7.34 19.70 8.25
CA ILE A 93 7.05 19.18 9.59
C ILE A 93 7.74 20.04 10.66
N ARG A 94 9.03 20.39 10.46
CA ARG A 94 9.80 21.23 11.40
C ARG A 94 9.28 22.66 11.52
N LYS A 95 8.68 23.21 10.47
CA LYS A 95 8.07 24.55 10.49
C LYS A 95 6.77 24.63 11.30
N ASN A 96 6.35 23.52 11.94
CA ASN A 96 5.13 23.40 12.73
C ASN A 96 3.87 23.94 12.03
N LYS A 97 3.81 23.76 10.70
CA LYS A 97 2.64 24.06 9.87
C LYS A 97 1.53 23.04 10.15
N ALA A 98 0.46 23.07 9.36
CA ALA A 98 -0.60 22.05 9.42
C ALA A 98 0.00 20.63 9.43
N PRO A 99 -0.45 19.73 10.35
CA PRO A 99 0.11 18.39 10.48
C PRO A 99 0.05 17.63 9.16
N MET A 100 1.12 16.92 8.82
CA MET A 100 1.22 16.23 7.53
C MET A 100 0.48 14.90 7.58
N LEU A 101 -0.30 14.61 6.53
CA LEU A 101 -0.98 13.34 6.29
C LEU A 101 -0.37 12.66 5.06
N ILE A 102 0.01 11.40 5.23
CA ILE A 102 0.61 10.57 4.20
C ILE A 102 -0.22 9.31 4.01
N PHE A 103 -0.51 9.00 2.75
CA PHE A 103 -1.13 7.75 2.31
C PHE A 103 -0.06 6.84 1.69
N PRO A 104 0.62 5.99 2.48
CA PRO A 104 1.81 5.26 2.05
C PRO A 104 1.51 4.19 1.00
N GLU A 105 0.26 3.82 0.76
CA GLU A 105 -0.14 2.91 -0.33
C GLU A 105 0.19 3.51 -1.70
N GLY A 106 0.12 4.84 -1.84
CA GLY A 106 0.36 5.55 -3.10
C GLY A 106 -0.70 5.32 -4.19
N THR A 107 -1.76 4.58 -3.88
CA THR A 107 -2.91 4.35 -4.75
C THR A 107 -4.16 4.11 -3.90
N CYS A 108 -5.34 4.35 -4.46
CA CYS A 108 -6.59 3.97 -3.80
C CYS A 108 -6.84 2.47 -3.95
N VAL A 109 -7.11 1.80 -2.84
CA VAL A 109 -7.39 0.36 -2.78
C VAL A 109 -8.83 0.12 -2.40
N ASN A 110 -9.34 -1.07 -2.72
CA ASN A 110 -10.66 -1.44 -2.26
C ASN A 110 -10.66 -1.51 -0.72
N ASN A 111 -11.76 -1.09 -0.09
CA ASN A 111 -11.95 -1.04 1.37
C ASN A 111 -11.97 -2.44 2.07
N LYS A 112 -11.42 -3.47 1.42
CA LYS A 112 -11.37 -4.87 1.89
C LYS A 112 -9.97 -5.25 2.35
N ALA A 113 -8.93 -4.73 1.69
CA ALA A 113 -7.54 -5.10 1.94
C ALA A 113 -6.64 -3.87 1.98
N SER A 114 -5.53 -3.96 2.71
CA SER A 114 -4.45 -2.97 2.67
C SER A 114 -3.29 -3.51 1.82
N VAL A 115 -2.81 -2.69 0.88
CA VAL A 115 -1.63 -3.02 0.05
C VAL A 115 -0.35 -2.59 0.74
N LEU A 116 0.78 -3.03 0.20
CA LEU A 116 2.10 -2.69 0.69
C LEU A 116 2.29 -1.17 0.85
N PHE A 117 2.76 -0.78 2.03
CA PHE A 117 3.10 0.61 2.34
C PHE A 117 4.50 0.94 1.83
N GLN A 118 4.62 2.06 1.13
CA GLN A 118 5.91 2.54 0.63
C GLN A 118 6.80 2.99 1.78
N LYS A 119 8.03 2.48 1.80
CA LYS A 119 9.03 2.77 2.83
C LYS A 119 9.37 4.25 3.01
N GLY A 120 9.24 5.06 1.95
CA GLY A 120 9.65 6.47 1.96
C GLY A 120 8.93 7.33 3.00
N ALA A 121 7.69 6.96 3.37
CA ALA A 121 6.95 7.64 4.42
C ALA A 121 7.53 7.41 5.83
N PHE A 122 8.32 6.35 6.01
CA PHE A 122 8.85 5.88 7.30
C PHE A 122 10.35 6.14 7.46
N GLU A 123 11.03 6.61 6.41
CA GLU A 123 12.45 6.98 6.43
C GLU A 123 12.67 8.43 6.93
N LEU A 124 11.62 9.10 7.41
CA LEU A 124 11.64 10.51 7.81
C LEU A 124 12.21 10.78 9.21
N ASP A 125 12.45 9.74 10.01
CA ASP A 125 12.88 9.82 11.41
C ASP A 125 12.02 10.78 12.25
N THR A 126 10.70 10.58 12.17
CA THR A 126 9.70 11.38 12.90
C THR A 126 8.65 10.46 13.53
N ILE A 127 7.86 11.02 14.44
CA ILE A 127 6.77 10.28 15.09
C ILE A 127 5.68 9.98 14.06
N VAL A 128 5.25 8.72 13.98
CA VAL A 128 4.13 8.32 13.14
C VAL A 128 2.88 8.19 13.99
N VAL A 129 1.79 8.84 13.57
CA VAL A 129 0.46 8.68 14.16
C VAL A 129 -0.38 7.82 13.22
N PRO A 130 -0.59 6.53 13.52
CA PRO A 130 -1.37 5.66 12.66
C PRO A 130 -2.85 6.04 12.71
N VAL A 131 -3.51 5.96 11.57
CA VAL A 131 -4.96 6.14 11.44
C VAL A 131 -5.51 5.01 10.57
N ALA A 132 -6.58 4.37 11.03
CA ALA A 132 -7.31 3.40 10.22
C ALA A 132 -8.65 3.97 9.80
N LEU A 133 -8.98 3.80 8.52
CA LEU A 133 -10.18 4.30 7.90
C LEU A 133 -10.93 3.13 7.27
N LYS A 134 -12.21 2.98 7.63
CA LYS A 134 -13.08 1.93 7.12
C LYS A 134 -14.41 2.53 6.66
N TYR A 135 -14.74 2.38 5.39
CA TYR A 135 -16.05 2.76 4.87
C TYR A 135 -17.09 1.65 5.12
N LYS A 136 -18.34 2.01 5.39
CA LYS A 136 -19.44 1.04 5.38
C LYS A 136 -20.04 0.96 3.99
N LYS A 137 -19.83 -0.16 3.30
CA LYS A 137 -20.35 -0.40 1.95
C LYS A 137 -21.85 -0.75 1.91
N VAL A 138 -22.66 -0.16 2.79
CA VAL A 138 -24.09 -0.48 2.85
C VAL A 138 -24.84 0.23 1.72
N LEU A 139 -24.55 1.52 1.50
CA LEU A 139 -25.30 2.36 0.56
C LEU A 139 -24.44 2.97 -0.56
N ALA A 140 -23.11 2.98 -0.40
CA ALA A 140 -22.18 3.57 -1.35
C ALA A 140 -20.83 2.87 -1.30
N ASP A 141 -20.21 2.69 -2.48
CA ASP A 141 -18.80 2.32 -2.56
C ASP A 141 -17.98 3.57 -2.97
N PRO A 142 -17.21 4.16 -2.04
CA PRO A 142 -16.46 5.38 -2.30
C PRO A 142 -15.17 5.11 -3.08
N TYR A 143 -14.80 3.85 -3.26
CA TYR A 143 -13.63 3.44 -4.03
C TYR A 143 -13.83 3.78 -5.51
N TRP A 144 -12.89 4.55 -6.08
CA TRP A 144 -12.94 4.94 -7.48
C TRP A 144 -12.13 3.97 -8.35
N ASN A 145 -12.83 3.17 -9.15
CA ASN A 145 -12.19 2.36 -10.18
C ASN A 145 -11.93 3.19 -11.45
N ARG A 146 -10.71 3.71 -11.57
CA ARG A 146 -10.26 4.53 -12.71
C ARG A 146 -10.37 3.83 -14.07
N ARG A 147 -10.42 2.49 -14.12
CA ARG A 147 -10.55 1.74 -15.38
C ARG A 147 -11.99 1.68 -15.87
N LYS A 148 -12.96 1.71 -14.95
CA LYS A 148 -14.40 1.55 -15.26
C LYS A 148 -15.13 2.88 -15.40
N HIS A 149 -14.74 3.90 -14.63
CA HIS A 149 -15.47 5.16 -14.56
C HIS A 149 -14.57 6.39 -14.66
N GLY A 150 -14.98 7.37 -15.46
CA GLY A 150 -14.37 8.70 -15.47
C GLY A 150 -14.57 9.43 -14.13
N PHE A 151 -13.69 10.38 -13.82
CA PHE A 151 -13.71 11.09 -12.54
C PHE A 151 -15.04 11.83 -12.30
N LEU A 152 -15.56 12.54 -13.31
CA LEU A 152 -16.79 13.32 -13.18
C LEU A 152 -18.00 12.43 -12.92
N ALA A 153 -18.11 11.29 -13.61
CA ALA A 153 -19.16 10.31 -13.37
C ALA A 153 -19.09 9.76 -11.94
N HIS A 154 -17.88 9.47 -11.43
CA HIS A 154 -17.69 9.03 -10.05
C HIS A 154 -18.00 10.14 -9.03
N LEU A 155 -17.65 11.39 -9.33
CA LEU A 155 -17.97 12.53 -8.47
C LEU A 155 -19.49 12.75 -8.37
N LEU A 156 -20.20 12.72 -9.50
CA LEU A 156 -21.66 12.79 -9.54
C LEU A 156 -22.29 11.61 -8.80
N TYR A 157 -21.74 10.40 -8.99
CA TYR A 157 -22.15 9.23 -8.20
C TYR A 157 -22.03 9.51 -6.71
N LEU A 158 -20.94 10.11 -6.22
CA LEU A 158 -20.77 10.39 -4.79
C LEU A 158 -21.71 11.49 -4.27
N ILE A 159 -21.89 12.58 -5.03
CA ILE A 159 -22.76 13.70 -4.63
C ILE A 159 -24.25 13.29 -4.64
N THR A 160 -24.63 12.34 -5.49
CA THR A 160 -26.00 11.81 -5.53
C THR A 160 -26.29 10.75 -4.46
N ARG A 161 -25.28 10.30 -3.70
CA ARG A 161 -25.52 9.39 -2.56
C ARG A 161 -26.02 10.18 -1.37
N TRP A 162 -27.12 9.69 -0.81
CA TRP A 162 -27.72 10.27 0.38
C TRP A 162 -26.77 10.27 1.60
N ARG A 163 -25.96 9.21 1.75
CA ARG A 163 -25.10 9.05 2.92
C ARG A 163 -23.88 8.19 2.61
N ILE A 164 -22.72 8.65 3.09
CA ILE A 164 -21.47 7.90 3.08
C ILE A 164 -20.98 7.76 4.52
N ASP A 165 -21.06 6.55 5.06
CA ASP A 165 -20.64 6.24 6.43
C ASP A 165 -19.17 5.83 6.49
N VAL A 166 -18.42 6.48 7.37
CA VAL A 166 -16.98 6.24 7.54
C VAL A 166 -16.64 6.10 9.01
N GLU A 167 -15.90 5.05 9.35
CA GLU A 167 -15.30 4.85 10.66
C GLU A 167 -13.82 5.21 10.59
N VAL A 168 -13.38 6.05 11.52
CA VAL A 168 -12.00 6.52 11.63
C VAL A 168 -11.48 6.18 13.01
N HIS A 169 -10.41 5.39 13.07
CA HIS A 169 -9.77 4.98 14.30
C HIS A 169 -8.42 5.70 14.42
N TRP A 170 -8.35 6.60 15.39
CA TRP A 170 -7.12 7.30 15.76
C TRP A 170 -6.34 6.45 16.75
N MET A 171 -5.06 6.20 16.45
CA MET A 171 -4.18 5.40 17.32
C MET A 171 -3.14 6.26 18.02
N ALA A 172 -2.51 5.69 19.05
CA ALA A 172 -1.44 6.34 19.77
C ALA A 172 -0.21 6.59 18.88
N PRO A 173 0.57 7.64 19.14
CA PRO A 173 1.79 7.93 18.39
C PRO A 173 2.84 6.84 18.58
N VAL A 174 3.56 6.50 17.53
CA VAL A 174 4.55 5.43 17.50
C VAL A 174 5.87 5.95 16.94
N LYS A 175 6.97 5.66 17.64
CA LYS A 175 8.34 5.94 17.19
C LYS A 175 8.99 4.69 16.60
N LEU A 176 10.04 4.91 15.82
CA LEU A 176 10.93 3.85 15.35
C LEU A 176 11.69 3.27 16.56
N ASN A 177 11.77 1.95 16.68
CA ASN A 177 12.54 1.32 17.74
C ASN A 177 14.05 1.35 17.40
N HIS A 178 14.92 1.36 18.42
CA HIS A 178 16.38 1.50 18.25
C HIS A 178 17.02 0.48 17.28
N CYS A 179 16.52 -0.76 17.25
CA CYS A 179 17.05 -1.83 16.40
C CYS A 179 16.15 -2.14 15.18
N GLU A 180 15.13 -1.32 14.90
CA GLU A 180 14.15 -1.59 13.84
C GLU A 180 14.51 -0.85 12.55
N ASN A 181 14.46 -1.57 11.42
CA ASN A 181 14.64 -0.99 10.10
C ASN A 181 13.36 -0.23 9.66
N PRO A 182 13.42 0.90 8.91
CA PRO A 182 12.21 1.61 8.46
C PRO A 182 11.22 0.75 7.66
N THR A 183 11.71 -0.29 6.96
CA THR A 183 10.84 -1.29 6.32
C THR A 183 10.08 -2.12 7.35
N SER A 184 10.75 -2.69 8.35
CA SER A 184 10.05 -3.42 9.42
C SER A 184 9.02 -2.53 10.13
N PHE A 185 9.38 -1.27 10.36
CA PHE A 185 8.49 -0.28 10.94
C PHE A 185 7.24 -0.02 10.10
N SER A 186 7.39 0.14 8.78
CA SER A 186 6.24 0.33 7.88
C SER A 186 5.28 -0.86 7.93
N HIS A 187 5.82 -2.08 7.99
CA HIS A 187 5.06 -3.32 8.09
C HIS A 187 4.34 -3.45 9.44
N ARG A 188 4.99 -3.05 10.54
CA ARG A 188 4.39 -2.99 11.89
C ARG A 188 3.22 -2.02 11.94
N ILE A 189 3.41 -0.78 11.47
CA ILE A 189 2.35 0.24 11.41
C ILE A 189 1.19 -0.20 10.52
N LYS A 190 1.50 -0.77 9.35
CA LYS A 190 0.48 -1.31 8.45
C LYS A 190 -0.34 -2.41 9.11
N ARG A 191 0.30 -3.33 9.83
CA ARG A 191 -0.38 -4.40 10.57
C ARG A 191 -1.37 -3.80 11.57
N THR A 192 -0.92 -2.85 12.39
CA THR A 192 -1.79 -2.16 13.36
C THR A 192 -2.98 -1.47 12.69
N ILE A 193 -2.75 -0.76 11.57
CA ILE A 193 -3.82 -0.11 10.80
C ILE A 193 -4.80 -1.13 10.22
N SER A 194 -4.30 -2.24 9.70
CA SER A 194 -5.13 -3.28 9.07
C SER A 194 -5.99 -4.01 10.10
N GLU A 195 -5.42 -4.32 11.26
CA GLU A 195 -6.15 -4.94 12.38
C GLU A 195 -7.24 -4.01 12.91
N ARG A 196 -6.93 -2.72 13.12
CA ARG A 196 -7.93 -1.74 13.60
C ARG A 196 -9.00 -1.41 12.55
N GLY A 197 -8.63 -1.35 11.28
CA GLY A 197 -9.54 -1.09 10.17
C GLY A 197 -10.30 -2.31 9.66
N GLN A 198 -10.08 -3.50 10.25
CA GLN A 198 -10.66 -4.77 9.78
C GLN A 198 -10.41 -4.96 8.26
N LEU A 199 -9.15 -4.79 7.85
CA LEU A 199 -8.68 -4.95 6.48
C LEU A 199 -7.80 -6.20 6.38
N LYS A 200 -7.93 -6.97 5.29
CA LYS A 200 -7.01 -8.07 5.00
C LYS A 200 -5.61 -7.46 4.78
N ASN A 201 -4.66 -7.82 5.64
CA ASN A 201 -3.28 -7.34 5.56
C ASN A 201 -2.51 -8.09 4.46
N THR A 202 -2.33 -7.50 3.28
CA THR A 202 -1.72 -8.18 2.12
C THR A 202 -0.33 -7.66 1.78
N ASN A 203 0.62 -8.52 1.46
CA ASN A 203 1.97 -8.12 1.00
C ASN A 203 2.01 -7.67 -0.48
N TRP A 204 0.85 -7.58 -1.14
CA TRP A 204 0.72 -7.17 -2.53
C TRP A 204 1.14 -5.71 -2.76
N SER A 205 1.86 -5.46 -3.86
CA SER A 205 2.25 -4.12 -4.26
C SER A 205 1.16 -3.42 -5.08
N GLY A 206 0.66 -2.28 -4.60
CA GLY A 206 -0.32 -1.46 -5.32
C GLY A 206 0.17 -0.91 -6.67
N TYR A 207 1.47 -0.96 -6.95
CA TYR A 207 2.02 -0.59 -8.26
C TYR A 207 1.52 -1.51 -9.37
N PHE A 208 1.40 -2.82 -9.14
CA PHE A 208 0.89 -3.74 -10.17
C PHE A 208 -0.50 -3.37 -10.69
N LYS A 209 -1.30 -2.69 -9.86
CA LYS A 209 -2.62 -2.16 -10.24
C LYS A 209 -2.54 -0.86 -11.05
N SER A 210 -1.63 0.03 -10.67
CA SER A 210 -1.61 1.43 -11.12
C SER A 210 -0.59 1.72 -12.22
N GLN A 211 0.57 1.07 -12.20
CA GLN A 211 1.67 1.23 -13.15
C GLN A 211 2.45 -0.07 -13.26
N LEU A 212 2.42 -0.69 -14.44
CA LEU A 212 3.27 -1.84 -14.75
C LEU A 212 4.70 -1.32 -14.98
N ILE A 213 5.57 -1.50 -13.99
CA ILE A 213 7.00 -1.24 -14.13
C ILE A 213 7.62 -2.55 -14.61
N HIS A 214 8.18 -2.58 -15.82
CA HIS A 214 8.75 -3.80 -16.41
C HIS A 214 9.74 -4.50 -15.46
N THR A 215 10.56 -3.73 -14.76
CA THR A 215 11.50 -4.29 -13.78
C THR A 215 10.81 -4.99 -12.59
N ASP A 216 9.69 -4.46 -12.08
CA ASP A 216 8.93 -5.13 -11.01
C ASP A 216 8.23 -6.40 -11.52
N LEU A 217 7.79 -6.43 -12.79
CA LEU A 217 7.24 -7.63 -13.40
C LEU A 217 8.29 -8.73 -13.55
N ASP A 218 9.49 -8.38 -13.98
CA ASP A 218 10.57 -9.37 -14.15
C ASP A 218 11.03 -9.94 -12.81
N ILE A 219 11.10 -9.10 -11.76
CA ILE A 219 11.34 -9.57 -10.40
C ILE A 219 10.22 -10.52 -9.93
N MET A 220 8.95 -10.22 -10.24
CA MET A 220 7.83 -11.09 -9.86
C MET A 220 7.90 -12.43 -10.59
N LYS A 221 8.23 -12.46 -11.88
CA LYS A 221 8.43 -13.72 -12.62
C LYS A 221 9.51 -14.59 -11.98
N VAL A 222 10.63 -13.96 -11.60
CA VAL A 222 11.72 -14.64 -10.88
C VAL A 222 11.24 -15.17 -9.53
N ALA A 223 10.51 -14.37 -8.77
CA ALA A 223 10.00 -14.76 -7.46
C ALA A 223 9.08 -15.99 -7.57
N VAL A 224 8.16 -16.01 -8.53
CA VAL A 224 7.28 -17.15 -8.80
C VAL A 224 8.10 -18.40 -9.14
N LYS A 225 9.12 -18.27 -9.99
CA LYS A 225 10.02 -19.38 -10.36
C LYS A 225 10.78 -19.93 -9.14
N ASN A 226 11.34 -19.06 -8.31
CA ASN A 226 12.08 -19.46 -7.10
C ASN A 226 11.18 -20.22 -6.12
N VAL A 227 9.98 -19.69 -5.85
CA VAL A 227 9.02 -20.35 -4.95
C VAL A 227 8.57 -21.69 -5.52
N PHE A 228 8.32 -21.77 -6.82
CA PHE A 228 7.95 -23.03 -7.46
C PHE A 228 9.04 -24.11 -7.35
N VAL A 229 10.31 -23.74 -7.57
CA VAL A 229 11.46 -24.65 -7.40
C VAL A 229 11.61 -25.06 -5.93
N ALA A 230 11.50 -24.11 -5.00
CA ALA A 230 11.57 -24.39 -3.56
C ALA A 230 10.48 -25.37 -3.10
N LEU A 231 9.27 -25.25 -3.64
CA LEU A 231 8.18 -26.18 -3.37
C LEU A 231 8.48 -27.58 -3.88
N HIS A 232 9.03 -27.72 -5.09
CA HIS A 232 9.42 -29.03 -5.62
C HIS A 232 10.57 -29.67 -4.84
N GLN A 233 11.45 -28.86 -4.26
CA GLN A 233 12.62 -29.31 -3.50
C GLN A 233 12.35 -29.46 -2.00
N ASN A 234 11.13 -29.18 -1.51
CA ASN A 234 10.76 -29.18 -0.09
C ASN A 234 11.64 -28.28 0.83
N THR A 235 12.29 -27.25 0.30
CA THR A 235 13.20 -26.35 1.05
C THR A 235 12.48 -25.18 1.73
N PHE A 236 11.16 -25.28 1.94
CA PHE A 236 10.32 -24.16 2.39
C PHE A 236 10.65 -23.65 3.80
N PHE A 237 11.17 -24.51 4.68
CA PHE A 237 11.54 -24.17 6.05
C PHE A 237 12.85 -23.36 6.14
N ASP A 238 13.77 -23.53 5.20
CA ASP A 238 15.09 -22.89 5.23
C ASP A 238 15.00 -21.36 5.03
N TYR A 239 14.04 -20.91 4.22
CA TYR A 239 13.81 -19.48 3.97
C TYR A 239 13.44 -18.71 5.25
N ARG A 240 12.73 -19.34 6.19
CA ARG A 240 12.24 -18.68 7.42
C ARG A 240 13.35 -18.45 8.45
N LEU A 241 14.36 -19.33 8.46
CA LEU A 241 15.57 -19.18 9.27
C LEU A 241 16.48 -18.11 8.65
N LEU A 242 16.59 -18.10 7.32
CA LEU A 242 17.37 -17.10 6.59
C LEU A 242 16.77 -15.68 6.72
N ASP A 243 15.44 -15.55 6.73
CA ASP A 243 14.76 -14.26 6.92
C ASP A 243 15.05 -13.64 8.29
N ALA A 244 15.15 -14.45 9.35
CA ALA A 244 15.54 -13.97 10.67
C ALA A 244 17.00 -13.46 10.67
N LYS A 245 17.90 -14.20 10.02
CA LYS A 245 19.32 -13.80 9.88
C LYS A 245 19.51 -12.52 9.05
N ASN A 246 18.68 -12.31 8.03
CA ASN A 246 18.77 -11.18 7.10
C ASN A 246 17.91 -9.96 7.46
N ARG A 247 17.40 -9.87 8.71
CA ARG A 247 16.51 -8.77 9.17
C ARG A 247 15.22 -8.61 8.33
N HIS A 248 14.72 -9.72 7.79
CA HIS A 248 13.45 -9.80 7.06
C HIS A 248 12.32 -10.40 7.91
N GLU A 249 12.45 -10.37 9.24
CA GLU A 249 11.48 -10.94 10.17
C GLU A 249 10.05 -10.41 9.97
N TYR A 250 9.90 -9.18 9.47
CA TYR A 250 8.62 -8.57 9.13
C TYR A 250 7.81 -9.35 8.07
N LEU A 251 8.44 -10.22 7.27
CA LEU A 251 7.74 -11.07 6.30
C LEU A 251 6.85 -12.12 6.98
N ARG A 252 7.18 -12.54 8.21
CA ARG A 252 6.38 -13.48 9.00
C ARG A 252 4.96 -12.99 9.28
N ILE A 253 4.73 -11.68 9.19
CA ILE A 253 3.39 -11.07 9.34
C ILE A 253 2.39 -11.61 8.31
N TYR A 254 2.87 -12.04 7.14
CA TYR A 254 2.03 -12.47 6.01
C TYR A 254 1.96 -13.99 5.84
N THR A 255 2.69 -14.74 6.66
CA THR A 255 2.73 -16.18 6.58
C THR A 255 1.42 -16.74 7.14
N THR A 256 0.59 -17.31 6.27
CA THR A 256 -0.67 -17.96 6.64
C THR A 256 -0.39 -19.41 7.03
N ASN A 257 -0.33 -19.67 8.34
CA ASN A 257 -0.23 -21.05 8.87
C ASN A 257 -1.56 -21.81 8.89
N LYS A 258 -2.70 -21.15 8.57
CA LYS A 258 -4.01 -21.79 8.57
C LYS A 258 -4.24 -22.52 7.26
N ILE A 259 -4.14 -23.85 7.31
CA ILE A 259 -4.73 -24.74 6.32
C ILE A 259 -6.11 -25.10 6.89
N ASP A 260 -7.17 -24.42 6.45
CA ASP A 260 -8.53 -24.90 6.75
C ASP A 260 -8.79 -26.16 5.94
N SER A 261 -9.53 -27.11 6.50
CA SER A 261 -9.86 -28.42 5.89
C SER A 261 -10.60 -28.31 4.55
N THR A 262 -11.13 -27.13 4.21
CA THR A 262 -11.85 -26.83 2.97
C THR A 262 -10.97 -26.21 1.86
N THR A 263 -9.69 -25.96 2.13
CA THR A 263 -8.82 -25.23 1.19
C THR A 263 -8.32 -26.16 0.09
N LYS A 264 -8.62 -25.86 -1.18
CA LYS A 264 -8.04 -26.62 -2.31
C LYS A 264 -6.52 -26.56 -2.23
N VAL A 265 -5.91 -27.74 -2.14
CA VAL A 265 -4.46 -27.89 -2.15
C VAL A 265 -4.00 -27.81 -3.61
N HIS A 266 -3.09 -26.89 -3.89
CA HIS A 266 -2.42 -26.76 -5.18
C HIS A 266 -0.99 -27.29 -5.05
N PHE A 267 -0.47 -27.88 -6.13
CA PHE A 267 0.89 -28.45 -6.15
C PHE A 267 1.15 -29.52 -5.06
N GLY A 268 0.12 -30.22 -4.61
CA GLY A 268 0.21 -31.36 -3.68
C GLY A 268 0.48 -31.01 -2.21
N SER A 269 0.87 -29.77 -1.88
CA SER A 269 1.32 -29.42 -0.52
C SER A 269 0.89 -28.05 0.00
N VAL A 270 0.44 -27.10 -0.84
CA VAL A 270 0.23 -25.70 -0.44
C VAL A 270 -1.05 -25.10 -1.03
N SER A 271 -1.78 -24.28 -0.28
CA SER A 271 -2.95 -23.55 -0.82
C SER A 271 -2.55 -22.44 -1.80
N TYR A 272 -3.47 -22.01 -2.67
CA TYR A 272 -3.22 -20.88 -3.58
C TYR A 272 -2.84 -19.60 -2.81
N GLU A 273 -3.53 -19.29 -1.71
CA GLU A 273 -3.24 -18.10 -0.92
C GLU A 273 -1.84 -18.14 -0.30
N GLN A 274 -1.41 -19.31 0.18
CA GLN A 274 -0.05 -19.50 0.69
C GLN A 274 0.98 -19.36 -0.43
N PHE A 275 0.79 -20.00 -1.58
CA PHE A 275 1.69 -19.88 -2.73
C PHE A 275 1.82 -18.43 -3.18
N TYR A 276 0.70 -17.72 -3.29
CA TYR A 276 0.66 -16.31 -3.68
C TYR A 276 1.36 -15.40 -2.66
N SER A 277 1.10 -15.59 -1.37
CA SER A 277 1.76 -14.84 -0.31
C SER A 277 3.28 -15.04 -0.36
N GLU A 278 3.72 -16.25 -0.63
CA GLU A 278 5.15 -16.60 -0.66
C GLU A 278 5.85 -16.07 -1.92
N CYS A 279 5.17 -16.06 -3.07
CA CYS A 279 5.63 -15.32 -4.25
C CYS A 279 5.81 -13.83 -3.95
N CYS A 280 4.86 -13.22 -3.23
CA CYS A 280 4.96 -11.82 -2.84
C CYS A 280 6.08 -11.58 -1.82
N ASN A 281 6.31 -12.49 -0.88
CA ASN A 281 7.43 -12.41 0.07
C ASN A 281 8.77 -12.48 -0.68
N GLU A 282 8.93 -13.43 -1.59
CA GLU A 282 10.14 -13.58 -2.39
C GLU A 282 10.38 -12.35 -3.29
N PHE A 283 9.32 -11.80 -3.89
CA PHE A 283 9.39 -10.53 -4.61
C PHE A 283 9.95 -9.41 -3.72
N LEU A 284 9.49 -9.31 -2.47
CA LEU A 284 10.01 -8.31 -1.52
C LEU A 284 11.47 -8.56 -1.14
N ARG A 285 11.90 -9.82 -0.97
CA ARG A 285 13.29 -10.18 -0.71
C ARG A 285 14.20 -9.73 -1.85
N ILE A 286 13.83 -10.01 -3.10
CA ILE A 286 14.63 -9.58 -4.26
C ILE A 286 14.63 -8.06 -4.38
N LYS A 287 13.51 -7.40 -4.08
CA LYS A 287 13.39 -5.95 -4.12
C LYS A 287 14.17 -5.23 -3.02
N SER A 288 14.44 -5.88 -1.89
CA SER A 288 15.29 -5.32 -0.82
C SER A 288 16.78 -5.39 -1.15
N LEU A 289 17.20 -6.23 -2.11
CA LEU A 289 18.60 -6.34 -2.51
C LEU A 289 19.14 -5.04 -3.14
N PRO A 290 20.45 -4.75 -2.94
CA PRO A 290 21.17 -3.70 -3.67
C PRO A 290 21.03 -3.86 -5.18
N LYS A 291 21.04 -2.74 -5.91
CA LYS A 291 20.80 -2.71 -7.37
C LYS A 291 21.68 -3.70 -8.14
N GLN A 292 22.99 -3.72 -7.86
CA GLN A 292 23.96 -4.64 -8.49
C GLN A 292 23.61 -6.12 -8.29
N LYS A 293 23.24 -6.52 -7.05
CA LYS A 293 22.85 -7.90 -6.76
C LYS A 293 21.53 -8.27 -7.43
N ARG A 294 20.61 -7.31 -7.57
CA ARG A 294 19.33 -7.51 -8.24
C ARG A 294 19.50 -7.75 -9.73
N GLU A 295 20.35 -6.97 -10.38
CA GLU A 295 20.68 -7.15 -11.81
C GLU A 295 21.31 -8.53 -12.05
N LEU A 296 22.25 -8.95 -11.20
CA LEU A 296 22.81 -10.30 -11.25
C LEU A 296 21.76 -11.42 -11.12
N VAL A 297 20.77 -11.26 -10.23
CA VAL A 297 19.68 -12.25 -10.07
C VAL A 297 18.81 -12.32 -11.32
N LEU A 298 18.53 -11.17 -11.94
CA LEU A 298 17.74 -11.10 -13.18
C LEU A 298 18.50 -11.71 -14.37
N GLU A 299 19.80 -11.39 -14.52
CA GLU A 299 20.65 -11.89 -15.60
C GLU A 299 20.89 -13.40 -15.53
N LYS A 300 21.20 -13.94 -14.34
CA LYS A 300 21.42 -15.39 -14.14
C LYS A 300 20.23 -16.24 -14.57
N ILE A 301 19.03 -15.67 -14.61
CA ILE A 301 17.80 -16.38 -14.94
C ILE A 301 17.43 -16.24 -16.41
N LEU A 302 17.72 -15.10 -17.06
CA LEU A 302 17.57 -14.96 -18.51
C LEU A 302 18.41 -16.00 -19.25
N ILE A 303 19.68 -16.18 -18.84
CA ILE A 303 20.58 -17.20 -19.39
C ILE A 303 20.03 -18.63 -19.19
N LYS A 304 19.39 -18.89 -18.04
CA LYS A 304 18.82 -20.21 -17.71
C LYS A 304 17.48 -20.49 -18.41
N CYS A 305 16.78 -19.45 -18.87
CA CYS A 305 15.52 -19.57 -19.62
C CYS A 305 15.76 -19.85 -21.11
N ASP A 306 16.84 -19.34 -21.70
CA ASP A 306 17.23 -19.71 -23.06
C ASP A 306 17.66 -21.18 -23.15
N GLY A 307 18.31 -21.73 -22.12
CA GLY A 307 18.58 -23.17 -22.03
C GLY A 307 17.35 -24.07 -21.79
N LEU A 308 16.18 -23.51 -21.45
CA LEU A 308 14.91 -24.25 -21.31
C LEU A 308 14.01 -24.14 -22.54
N ARG A 309 14.33 -23.28 -23.52
CA ARG A 309 13.57 -23.12 -24.76
C ARG A 309 13.78 -24.26 -25.77
N GLU A 310 14.74 -25.14 -25.52
CA GLU A 310 15.02 -26.30 -26.39
C GLU A 310 14.07 -27.49 -26.18
N ASN A 311 13.26 -27.51 -25.12
CA ASN A 311 12.21 -28.54 -24.94
C ASN A 311 10.80 -27.92 -25.00
N ARG A 312 10.34 -27.62 -26.21
CA ARG A 312 8.94 -27.25 -26.47
C ARG A 312 8.09 -28.50 -26.56
N ASN A 313 7.28 -28.77 -25.53
CA ASN A 313 6.00 -29.48 -25.62
C ASN A 313 5.18 -29.35 -24.33
N ALA A 314 5.02 -28.13 -23.82
CA ALA A 314 4.05 -27.87 -22.75
C ALA A 314 3.18 -26.66 -23.11
N SER A 315 1.90 -26.93 -23.33
CA SER A 315 0.86 -25.93 -23.57
C SER A 315 0.80 -24.95 -22.39
N ILE A 316 0.97 -23.66 -22.68
CA ILE A 316 0.88 -22.57 -21.71
C ILE A 316 -0.57 -22.45 -21.22
N CYS A 317 -0.78 -22.71 -19.93
CA CYS A 317 -2.09 -22.59 -19.26
C CYS A 317 -2.49 -21.11 -19.12
N THR A 318 -3.69 -20.75 -19.58
CA THR A 318 -4.22 -19.38 -19.72
C THR A 318 -4.99 -18.85 -18.50
N CYS A 319 -4.79 -19.40 -17.30
CA CYS A 319 -5.64 -19.09 -16.13
C CYS A 319 -5.37 -17.75 -15.39
N ILE A 320 -4.86 -16.70 -16.03
CA ILE A 320 -4.55 -15.41 -15.36
C ILE A 320 -5.78 -14.46 -15.28
N ASN A 321 -6.97 -14.88 -15.72
CA ASN A 321 -8.13 -13.97 -15.81
C ASN A 321 -9.02 -13.85 -14.56
N GLU A 322 -8.76 -14.57 -13.46
CA GLU A 322 -9.62 -14.50 -12.26
C GLU A 322 -8.86 -14.03 -11.01
N CYS A 323 -8.45 -12.77 -10.99
CA CYS A 323 -7.96 -12.11 -9.78
C CYS A 323 -9.02 -11.13 -9.25
N THR A 324 -10.15 -11.67 -8.79
CA THR A 324 -11.34 -10.92 -8.31
C THR A 324 -11.24 -10.44 -6.86
N ILE A 325 -10.15 -10.75 -6.14
CA ILE A 325 -10.00 -10.40 -4.72
C ILE A 325 -9.81 -8.88 -4.51
N LEU A 326 -9.39 -8.14 -5.55
CA LEU A 326 -8.98 -6.73 -5.46
C LEU A 326 -9.77 -5.74 -6.32
N GLU A 327 -10.79 -6.21 -7.07
CA GLU A 327 -11.74 -5.32 -7.76
C GLU A 327 -12.86 -4.80 -6.85
#